data_AF-A0A6L6CVY6-F1
#
_entry.id   AF-A0A6L6CVY6-F1
#
_cell.length_a   1.000
_cell.length_b   1.000
_cell.length_c   1.000
_cell.angle_alpha   90.00
_cell.angle_beta   90.00
_cell.angle_gamma   90.00
#
_symmetry.space_group_name_H-M   'P 1'
#
loop_
_entity.id
_entity.type
_entity.pdbx_description
1 polymer ?
#
loop_
_entity_poly.entity_id
_entity_poly.type
_entity_poly.pdbx_seq_one_letter_code
_entity_poly.pdbx_strand_id
1 'polypeptide(L)'
;MSALPSWVFLSCSLALGLWKAMSCGLHNSVLNLCQRCKSVPMRVVVKVGTSSLTDVEGRIRLDVITSVARQLAAARSAGHEVLLVTSGAVASGIAGLGLSERPQDVLSLQALSAVGQPQLMAAYNQALAEYSLVAAQVLLVPHDFVDRQQYLHARNTIGRLLELGCIPVVNENDAIANNEIRYGDNDHLASLLSHLVSADMLVLLTDTAGLYTADPRTNPDATVIPVVAADDPLLAVSTSGAGTERGSGGMASKLAAARIASWSGVTAVIAAASADDAVINAINGKEVGTRFLPHDRNLSARKLWIAFAAEVEGTVVLDDGARDAIVSRGTSLLPAGVTAVHGTFDVGATLEVVDSAGVVIARGMSAMSSS
;
A
#
# COMPACT_ATOMS: atom_id res chain seq x y z
N MET A 1 -23.42 34.93 16.66
CA MET A 1 -22.40 35.75 17.33
C MET A 1 -22.32 35.34 18.79
N SER A 2 -21.13 34.86 19.21
CA SER A 2 -20.60 34.55 20.57
C SER A 2 -19.94 33.16 20.55
N ALA A 3 -18.75 33.03 19.95
CA ALA A 3 -17.42 33.19 20.57
C ALA A 3 -16.86 31.86 21.10
N LEU A 4 -15.92 31.28 20.33
CA LEU A 4 -15.06 30.15 20.68
C LEU A 4 -13.88 30.64 21.54
N PRO A 5 -13.33 29.83 22.46
CA PRO A 5 -12.09 30.17 23.15
C PRO A 5 -10.85 29.75 22.33
N SER A 6 -9.96 30.71 22.19
CA SER A 6 -8.58 30.59 21.72
C SER A 6 -7.68 29.87 22.73
N TRP A 7 -6.86 28.93 22.27
CA TRP A 7 -5.61 28.55 22.94
C TRP A 7 -4.48 28.51 21.93
N VAL A 8 -3.60 29.52 22.04
CA VAL A 8 -2.30 29.61 21.40
C VAL A 8 -1.28 29.03 22.38
N PHE A 9 -0.49 28.04 21.95
CA PHE A 9 0.79 27.74 22.58
C PHE A 9 1.87 27.63 21.50
N LEU A 10 2.65 28.71 21.39
CA LEU A 10 3.90 28.80 20.65
C LEU A 10 5.02 28.23 21.56
N SER A 11 5.80 27.28 21.07
CA SER A 11 7.16 27.01 21.59
C SER A 11 8.13 26.87 20.43
N CYS A 12 8.53 28.02 19.89
CA CYS A 12 9.62 28.13 18.93
C CYS A 12 10.90 28.48 19.72
N SER A 13 11.80 27.51 19.91
CA SER A 13 13.15 27.74 20.44
C SER A 13 14.05 28.25 19.31
N LEU A 14 14.10 29.57 19.12
CA LEU A 14 15.11 30.24 18.32
C LEU A 14 16.23 30.74 19.23
N ALA A 15 17.38 30.08 19.15
CA ALA A 15 18.63 30.56 19.74
C ALA A 15 19.13 31.77 18.95
N LEU A 16 19.00 32.95 19.53
CA LEU A 16 19.62 34.19 19.08
C LEU A 16 21.02 34.32 19.72
N GLY A 17 22.05 34.20 18.89
CA GLY A 17 23.42 34.60 19.18
C GLY A 17 23.81 35.81 18.33
N LEU A 18 23.75 36.98 18.94
CA LEU A 18 24.20 38.33 18.53
C LEU A 18 25.42 38.40 17.58
N TRP A 19 25.34 39.20 16.50
CA TRP A 19 26.11 40.45 16.39
C TRP A 19 25.67 41.38 15.24
N LYS A 20 25.99 42.66 15.42
CA LYS A 20 25.37 43.86 14.84
C LYS A 20 26.21 44.40 13.68
N ALA A 21 25.53 44.72 12.57
CA ALA A 21 25.84 45.66 11.49
C ALA A 21 27.29 46.18 11.28
N MET A 22 27.82 45.94 10.09
CA MET A 22 28.59 46.95 9.33
C MET A 22 28.32 46.77 7.82
N SER A 23 27.91 47.87 7.22
CA SER A 23 27.72 48.15 5.81
C SER A 23 29.00 47.99 4.99
N CYS A 24 29.00 47.13 3.96
CA CYS A 24 29.66 47.39 2.68
C CYS A 24 29.24 46.34 1.64
N GLY A 25 29.07 46.78 0.39
CA GLY A 25 28.40 46.03 -0.67
C GLY A 25 29.06 44.71 -1.06
N LEU A 26 28.19 43.76 -1.45
CA LEU A 26 28.43 42.68 -2.42
C LEU A 26 27.06 42.15 -2.86
N HIS A 27 26.41 42.90 -3.75
CA HIS A 27 25.40 42.37 -4.65
C HIS A 27 26.09 41.35 -5.58
N ASN A 28 26.10 40.06 -5.23
CA ASN A 28 26.07 38.90 -6.16
C ASN A 28 26.38 37.51 -5.57
N SER A 29 26.54 37.33 -4.26
CA SER A 29 26.99 36.02 -3.72
C SER A 29 25.95 35.22 -2.90
N VAL A 30 24.70 35.69 -2.77
CA VAL A 30 23.67 35.01 -1.95
C VAL A 30 22.76 34.07 -2.77
N LEU A 31 22.86 34.04 -4.10
CA LEU A 31 22.02 33.19 -4.96
C LEU A 31 22.59 31.79 -5.26
N ASN A 32 23.79 31.45 -4.80
CA ASN A 32 24.47 30.19 -5.14
C ASN A 32 24.70 29.21 -3.97
N LEU A 33 23.99 29.37 -2.84
CA LEU A 33 24.22 28.54 -1.65
C LEU A 33 23.03 27.66 -1.18
N CYS A 34 21.99 27.49 -1.98
CA CYS A 34 20.83 26.64 -1.60
C CYS A 34 20.46 25.59 -2.67
N GLN A 35 21.44 24.83 -3.18
CA GLN A 35 21.21 23.66 -4.04
C GLN A 35 21.65 22.32 -3.40
N ARG A 36 21.92 22.32 -2.09
CA ARG A 36 22.34 21.12 -1.34
C ARG A 36 21.56 20.91 -0.04
N CYS A 37 20.26 21.20 -0.03
CA CYS A 37 19.39 20.46 0.86
C CYS A 37 19.32 19.04 0.31
N LYS A 38 20.23 18.14 0.74
CA LYS A 38 20.05 16.71 0.49
C LYS A 38 18.68 16.36 1.08
N SER A 39 17.76 15.93 0.23
CA SER A 39 16.48 15.38 0.67
C SER A 39 16.76 14.30 1.71
N VAL A 40 15.96 14.27 2.78
CA VAL A 40 16.04 13.22 3.78
C VAL A 40 15.86 11.87 3.04
N PRO A 41 16.75 10.88 3.24
CA PRO A 41 16.57 9.56 2.66
C PRO A 41 15.19 9.03 3.03
N MET A 42 14.51 8.46 2.04
CA MET A 42 13.17 7.89 2.23
C MET A 42 13.20 6.43 1.85
N ARG A 43 12.35 5.64 2.49
CA ARG A 43 12.04 4.26 2.12
C ARG A 43 10.74 4.22 1.36
N VAL A 44 10.78 3.73 0.12
CA VAL A 44 9.65 3.79 -0.82
C VAL A 44 9.32 2.40 -1.33
N VAL A 45 8.08 1.97 -1.12
CA VAL A 45 7.51 0.79 -1.78
C VAL A 45 6.93 1.23 -3.11
N VAL A 46 7.36 0.61 -4.20
CA VAL A 46 6.75 0.78 -5.53
C VAL A 46 5.99 -0.48 -5.86
N LYS A 47 4.74 -0.38 -6.31
CA LYS A 47 3.94 -1.52 -6.78
C LYS A 47 3.64 -1.34 -8.25
N VAL A 48 3.77 -2.42 -9.02
CA VAL A 48 3.32 -2.48 -10.42
C VAL A 48 2.44 -3.71 -10.63
N GLY A 49 1.25 -3.49 -11.20
CA GLY A 49 0.23 -4.54 -11.37
C GLY A 49 0.38 -5.36 -12.66
N THR A 50 -0.30 -6.51 -12.72
CA THR A 50 -0.26 -7.44 -13.88
C THR A 50 -0.65 -6.75 -15.19
N SER A 51 -1.69 -5.92 -15.22
CA SER A 51 -2.13 -5.21 -16.43
C SER A 51 -1.06 -4.28 -17.02
N SER A 52 -0.10 -3.85 -16.19
CA SER A 52 1.05 -3.07 -16.62
C SER A 52 2.25 -3.93 -16.99
N LEU A 53 2.38 -5.15 -16.43
CA LEU A 53 3.55 -6.00 -16.63
C LEU A 53 3.41 -7.03 -17.74
N THR A 54 2.18 -7.35 -18.16
CA THR A 54 1.96 -8.33 -19.22
C THR A 54 1.16 -7.75 -20.38
N ASP A 55 1.37 -8.29 -21.57
CA ASP A 55 0.51 -8.03 -22.72
C ASP A 55 -0.77 -8.89 -22.67
N VAL A 56 -1.59 -8.81 -23.72
CA VAL A 56 -2.86 -9.55 -23.79
C VAL A 56 -2.64 -11.06 -23.93
N GLU A 57 -1.48 -11.49 -24.42
CA GLU A 57 -1.06 -12.88 -24.47
C GLU A 57 -0.36 -13.37 -23.18
N GLY A 58 -0.24 -12.51 -22.16
CA GLY A 58 0.40 -12.83 -20.88
C GLY A 58 1.92 -12.78 -20.90
N ARG A 59 2.54 -12.35 -22.01
CA ARG A 59 4.00 -12.19 -22.11
C ARG A 59 4.44 -10.97 -21.31
N ILE A 60 5.61 -11.07 -20.71
CA ILE A 60 6.21 -9.97 -19.96
C ILE A 60 6.50 -8.77 -20.88
N ARG A 61 6.03 -7.59 -20.50
CA ARG A 61 6.34 -6.31 -21.14
C ARG A 61 7.70 -5.81 -20.66
N LEU A 62 8.74 -6.16 -21.41
CA LEU A 62 10.13 -5.80 -21.06
C LEU A 62 10.35 -4.28 -21.04
N ASP A 63 9.66 -3.52 -21.89
CA ASP A 63 9.67 -2.06 -21.90
C ASP A 63 9.22 -1.47 -20.55
N VAL A 64 8.18 -2.04 -19.94
CA VAL A 64 7.70 -1.60 -18.62
C VAL A 64 8.66 -2.01 -17.52
N ILE A 65 9.21 -3.24 -17.55
CA ILE A 65 10.22 -3.67 -16.58
C ILE A 65 11.45 -2.75 -16.64
N THR A 66 11.95 -2.42 -17.85
CA THR A 66 13.07 -1.51 -18.02
C THR A 66 12.75 -0.10 -17.52
N SER A 67 11.55 0.42 -17.80
CA SER A 67 11.10 1.72 -17.27
C SER A 67 11.05 1.74 -15.74
N VAL A 68 10.47 0.71 -15.12
CA VAL A 68 10.43 0.56 -13.65
C VAL A 68 11.84 0.45 -13.09
N ALA A 69 12.71 -0.38 -13.66
CA ALA A 69 14.10 -0.54 -13.24
C ALA A 69 14.86 0.80 -13.28
N ARG A 70 14.68 1.60 -14.35
CA ARG A 70 15.24 2.96 -14.47
C ARG A 70 14.77 3.86 -13.33
N GLN A 71 13.47 3.86 -13.02
CA GLN A 71 12.90 4.68 -11.96
C GLN A 71 13.41 4.27 -10.57
N LEU A 72 13.52 2.96 -10.30
CA LEU A 72 14.11 2.45 -9.06
C LEU A 72 15.59 2.84 -8.95
N ALA A 73 16.35 2.72 -10.04
CA ALA A 73 17.75 3.12 -10.08
C ALA A 73 17.95 4.63 -9.85
N ALA A 74 17.08 5.47 -10.42
CA ALA A 74 17.10 6.91 -10.19
C ALA A 74 16.86 7.24 -8.70
N ALA A 75 15.86 6.60 -8.08
CA ALA A 75 15.58 6.79 -6.66
C ALA A 75 16.74 6.30 -5.76
N ARG A 76 17.35 5.14 -6.07
CA ARG A 76 18.57 4.67 -5.36
C ARG A 76 19.72 5.66 -5.50
N SER A 77 19.95 6.18 -6.70
CA SER A 77 21.03 7.14 -6.98
C SER A 77 20.84 8.46 -6.24
N ALA A 78 19.58 8.84 -5.98
CA ALA A 78 19.23 9.99 -5.14
C ALA A 78 19.36 9.72 -3.62
N GLY A 79 19.74 8.51 -3.21
CA GLY A 79 19.99 8.13 -1.82
C GLY A 79 18.78 7.57 -1.09
N HIS A 80 17.70 7.24 -1.79
CA HIS A 80 16.51 6.59 -1.20
C HIS A 80 16.68 5.07 -1.14
N GLU A 81 15.97 4.44 -0.22
CA GLU A 81 15.76 3.00 -0.21
C GLU A 81 14.48 2.69 -1.00
N VAL A 82 14.55 1.76 -1.94
CA VAL A 82 13.40 1.38 -2.75
C VAL A 82 13.24 -0.13 -2.78
N LEU A 83 11.99 -0.56 -2.72
CA LEU A 83 11.60 -1.96 -2.86
C LEU A 83 10.41 -2.04 -3.81
N LEU A 84 10.34 -3.14 -4.57
CA LEU A 84 9.34 -3.36 -5.59
C LEU A 84 8.38 -4.46 -5.16
N VAL A 85 7.08 -4.21 -5.30
CA VAL A 85 6.03 -5.23 -5.25
C VAL A 85 5.55 -5.46 -6.68
N THR A 86 5.76 -6.66 -7.19
CA THR A 86 5.42 -7.01 -8.57
C THR A 86 4.22 -7.94 -8.61
N SER A 87 3.54 -8.02 -9.74
CA SER A 87 2.57 -9.08 -10.06
C SER A 87 3.00 -9.81 -11.35
N GLY A 88 2.12 -10.62 -11.94
CA GLY A 88 2.32 -11.19 -13.28
C GLY A 88 2.93 -12.58 -13.35
N ALA A 89 3.26 -13.22 -12.22
CA ALA A 89 3.90 -14.54 -12.20
C ALA A 89 3.06 -15.60 -12.92
N VAL A 90 1.76 -15.69 -12.61
CA VAL A 90 0.85 -16.63 -13.30
C VAL A 90 0.76 -16.33 -14.80
N ALA A 91 0.66 -15.05 -15.20
CA ALA A 91 0.55 -14.67 -16.61
C ALA A 91 1.83 -15.05 -17.38
N SER A 92 3.00 -14.77 -16.80
CA SER A 92 4.28 -15.24 -17.33
C SER A 92 4.37 -16.76 -17.41
N GLY A 93 3.79 -17.49 -16.46
CA GLY A 93 3.73 -18.95 -16.48
C GLY A 93 2.88 -19.49 -17.64
N ILE A 94 1.73 -18.86 -17.91
CA ILE A 94 0.84 -19.20 -19.04
C ILE A 94 1.60 -19.06 -20.35
N ALA A 95 2.22 -17.89 -20.57
CA ALA A 95 3.01 -17.62 -21.77
C ALA A 95 4.23 -18.56 -21.85
N GLY A 96 4.91 -18.80 -20.74
CA GLY A 96 6.10 -19.64 -20.67
C GLY A 96 5.84 -21.13 -20.97
N LEU A 97 4.64 -21.63 -20.67
CA LEU A 97 4.21 -22.99 -21.05
C LEU A 97 3.47 -23.04 -22.39
N GLY A 98 3.25 -21.90 -23.05
CA GLY A 98 2.52 -21.82 -24.31
C GLY A 98 1.03 -22.20 -24.19
N LEU A 99 0.43 -21.97 -23.02
CA LEU A 99 -1.00 -22.23 -22.83
C LEU A 99 -1.84 -21.18 -23.56
N SER A 100 -2.87 -21.63 -24.29
CA SER A 100 -3.77 -20.74 -25.02
C SER A 100 -4.77 -20.01 -24.12
N GLU A 101 -5.08 -20.57 -22.95
CA GLU A 101 -6.07 -20.04 -22.02
C GLU A 101 -5.57 -20.09 -20.59
N ARG A 102 -6.09 -19.18 -19.75
CA ARG A 102 -5.83 -19.16 -18.32
C ARG A 102 -6.67 -20.23 -17.61
N PRO A 103 -6.05 -21.22 -16.94
CA PRO A 103 -6.78 -22.18 -16.12
C PRO A 103 -7.56 -21.49 -15.00
N GLN A 104 -8.68 -22.10 -14.60
CA GLN A 104 -9.53 -21.59 -13.52
C GLN A 104 -9.28 -22.30 -12.19
N ASP A 105 -8.73 -23.52 -12.23
CA ASP A 105 -8.45 -24.27 -11.02
C ASP A 105 -7.21 -23.73 -10.30
N VAL A 106 -7.26 -23.81 -8.98
CA VAL A 106 -6.23 -23.29 -8.10
C VAL A 106 -4.88 -23.94 -8.38
N LEU A 107 -4.83 -25.26 -8.45
CA LEU A 107 -3.57 -26.01 -8.48
C LEU A 107 -2.78 -25.64 -9.74
N SER A 108 -3.46 -25.50 -10.87
CA SER A 108 -2.87 -24.99 -12.10
C SER A 108 -2.37 -23.56 -11.93
N LEU A 109 -3.14 -22.67 -11.31
CA LEU A 109 -2.70 -21.29 -11.06
C LEU A 109 -1.45 -21.22 -10.16
N GLN A 110 -1.38 -22.05 -9.13
CA GLN A 110 -0.20 -22.15 -8.24
C GLN A 110 1.03 -22.66 -9.01
N ALA A 111 0.86 -23.72 -9.80
CA ALA A 111 1.92 -24.28 -10.65
C ALA A 111 2.41 -23.25 -11.68
N LEU A 112 1.50 -22.51 -12.32
CA LEU A 112 1.84 -21.46 -13.27
C LEU A 112 2.60 -20.31 -12.60
N SER A 113 2.23 -19.92 -11.37
CA SER A 113 3.00 -18.92 -10.63
C SER A 113 4.43 -19.40 -10.35
N ALA A 114 4.61 -20.67 -9.97
CA ALA A 114 5.93 -21.27 -9.78
C ALA A 114 6.77 -21.28 -11.07
N VAL A 115 6.14 -21.44 -12.25
CA VAL A 115 6.82 -21.38 -13.55
C VAL A 115 7.20 -19.95 -13.94
N GLY A 116 6.30 -18.98 -13.78
CA GLY A 116 6.52 -17.62 -14.25
C GLY A 116 7.30 -16.73 -13.28
N GLN A 117 7.29 -17.04 -11.98
CA GLN A 117 8.02 -16.24 -10.98
C GLN A 117 9.54 -16.16 -11.26
N PRO A 118 10.26 -17.25 -11.60
CA PRO A 118 11.66 -17.16 -12.01
C PRO A 118 11.89 -16.32 -13.27
N GLN A 119 10.94 -16.32 -14.21
CA GLN A 119 11.02 -15.55 -15.46
C GLN A 119 10.93 -14.05 -15.20
N LEU A 120 10.01 -13.63 -14.32
CA LEU A 120 9.94 -12.25 -13.84
C LEU A 120 11.24 -11.83 -13.16
N MET A 121 11.78 -12.67 -12.27
CA MET A 121 13.04 -12.37 -11.58
C MET A 121 14.22 -12.25 -12.54
N ALA A 122 14.27 -13.07 -13.59
CA ALA A 122 15.27 -12.97 -14.64
C ALA A 122 15.17 -11.63 -15.40
N ALA A 123 13.96 -11.23 -15.78
CA ALA A 123 13.71 -9.96 -16.48
C ALA A 123 14.09 -8.75 -15.61
N TYR A 124 13.72 -8.74 -14.33
CA TYR A 124 14.12 -7.66 -13.41
C TYR A 124 15.63 -7.60 -13.19
N ASN A 125 16.30 -8.73 -12.98
CA ASN A 125 17.76 -8.75 -12.83
C ASN A 125 18.47 -8.26 -14.08
N GLN A 126 18.00 -8.64 -15.27
CA GLN A 126 18.56 -8.15 -16.52
C GLN A 126 18.44 -6.62 -16.64
N ALA A 127 17.25 -6.07 -16.36
CA ALA A 127 17.03 -4.62 -16.44
C ALA A 127 17.79 -3.82 -15.36
N LEU A 128 17.89 -4.35 -14.13
CA LEU A 128 18.60 -3.69 -13.03
C LEU A 128 20.13 -3.77 -13.18
N ALA A 129 20.65 -4.79 -13.88
CA ALA A 129 22.09 -4.94 -14.11
C ALA A 129 22.69 -3.75 -14.89
N GLU A 130 21.92 -3.09 -15.77
CA GLU A 130 22.33 -1.86 -16.47
C GLU A 130 22.71 -0.73 -15.51
N TYR A 131 22.17 -0.76 -14.30
CA TYR A 131 22.40 0.23 -13.25
C TYR A 131 23.30 -0.30 -12.12
N SER A 132 23.97 -1.45 -12.32
CA SER A 132 24.75 -2.13 -11.28
C SER A 132 23.94 -2.47 -10.02
N LEU A 133 22.64 -2.72 -10.19
CA LEU A 133 21.73 -3.11 -9.12
C LEU A 133 21.38 -4.59 -9.25
N VAL A 134 21.13 -5.23 -8.11
CA VAL A 134 20.77 -6.65 -8.04
C VAL A 134 19.38 -6.79 -7.43
N ALA A 135 18.49 -7.53 -8.11
CA ALA A 135 17.19 -7.86 -7.57
C ALA A 135 17.32 -9.00 -6.55
N ALA A 136 16.75 -8.82 -5.36
CA ALA A 136 16.66 -9.86 -4.34
C ALA A 136 15.22 -10.34 -4.23
N GLN A 137 14.97 -11.60 -4.55
CA GLN A 137 13.62 -12.17 -4.49
C GLN A 137 13.14 -12.33 -3.05
N VAL A 138 11.90 -11.90 -2.79
CA VAL A 138 11.18 -12.17 -1.54
C VAL A 138 9.77 -12.64 -1.89
N LEU A 139 9.35 -13.76 -1.30
CA LEU A 139 7.99 -14.28 -1.47
C LEU A 139 7.31 -14.30 -0.10
N LEU A 140 6.12 -13.72 -0.01
CA LEU A 140 5.35 -13.62 1.24
C LEU A 140 3.97 -14.27 1.07
N VAL A 141 3.41 -14.78 2.16
CA VAL A 141 2.02 -15.22 2.26
C VAL A 141 1.28 -14.42 3.32
N PRO A 142 -0.05 -14.37 3.31
CA PRO A 142 -0.78 -13.54 4.24
C PRO A 142 -0.56 -13.79 5.72
N HIS A 143 -0.29 -15.04 6.06
CA HIS A 143 0.04 -15.41 7.43
C HIS A 143 1.31 -14.72 7.96
N ASP A 144 2.24 -14.32 7.09
CA ASP A 144 3.49 -13.65 7.47
C ASP A 144 3.26 -12.29 8.13
N PHE A 145 2.08 -11.68 7.94
CA PHE A 145 1.73 -10.39 8.52
C PHE A 145 0.95 -10.50 9.84
N VAL A 146 0.48 -11.70 10.18
CA VAL A 146 -0.33 -11.96 11.39
C VAL A 146 0.50 -12.62 12.47
N ASP A 147 1.37 -13.57 12.08
CA ASP A 147 2.31 -14.18 13.01
C ASP A 147 3.46 -13.23 13.32
N ARG A 148 3.70 -13.01 14.62
CA ARG A 148 4.70 -12.04 15.07
C ARG A 148 6.13 -12.44 14.69
N GLN A 149 6.44 -13.74 14.74
CA GLN A 149 7.80 -14.20 14.44
C GLN A 149 8.07 -14.06 12.94
N GLN A 150 7.15 -14.52 12.09
CA GLN A 150 7.27 -14.38 10.63
C GLN A 150 7.34 -12.91 10.21
N TYR A 151 6.52 -12.05 10.81
CA TYR A 151 6.57 -10.61 10.57
C TYR A 151 7.97 -10.03 10.84
N LEU A 152 8.58 -10.39 11.98
CA LEU A 152 9.91 -9.92 12.33
C LEU A 152 10.99 -10.52 11.41
N HIS A 153 10.87 -11.78 11.00
CA HIS A 153 11.78 -12.41 10.05
C HIS A 153 11.73 -11.75 8.68
N ALA A 154 10.55 -11.49 8.14
CA ALA A 154 10.36 -10.77 6.89
C ALA A 154 10.96 -9.36 6.98
N ARG A 155 10.64 -8.60 8.05
CA ARG A 155 11.17 -7.25 8.27
C ARG A 155 12.69 -7.22 8.34
N ASN A 156 13.29 -8.12 9.12
CA ASN A 156 14.74 -8.15 9.31
C ASN A 156 15.47 -8.56 8.02
N THR A 157 14.92 -9.53 7.28
CA THR A 157 15.48 -9.97 5.99
C THR A 157 15.44 -8.83 4.98
N ILE A 158 14.28 -8.18 4.81
CA ILE A 158 14.13 -7.07 3.86
C ILE A 158 15.02 -5.89 4.24
N GLY A 159 15.11 -5.56 5.54
CA GLY A 159 16.03 -4.53 6.03
C GLY A 159 17.49 -4.85 5.69
N ARG A 160 17.93 -6.09 5.92
CA ARG A 160 19.28 -6.53 5.58
C ARG A 160 19.55 -6.49 4.06
N LEU A 161 18.57 -6.83 3.22
CA LEU A 161 18.71 -6.74 1.77
C LEU A 161 18.93 -5.29 1.30
N LEU A 162 18.22 -4.33 1.90
CA LEU A 162 18.43 -2.91 1.64
C LEU A 162 19.82 -2.43 2.09
N GLU A 163 20.29 -2.87 3.26
CA GLU A 163 21.65 -2.60 3.76
C GLU A 163 22.74 -3.14 2.83
N LEU A 164 22.52 -4.30 2.22
CA LEU A 164 23.41 -4.90 1.21
C LEU A 164 23.36 -4.19 -0.15
N GLY A 165 22.45 -3.23 -0.33
CA GLY A 165 22.31 -2.46 -1.56
C GLY A 165 21.45 -3.11 -2.63
N CYS A 166 20.81 -4.25 -2.34
CA CYS A 166 19.89 -4.91 -3.26
C CYS A 166 18.58 -4.12 -3.44
N ILE A 167 17.85 -4.44 -4.51
CA ILE A 167 16.44 -4.06 -4.68
C ILE A 167 15.59 -5.27 -4.29
N PRO A 168 14.92 -5.29 -3.14
CA PRO A 168 13.98 -6.35 -2.83
C PRO A 168 12.81 -6.31 -3.84
N VAL A 169 12.59 -7.42 -4.53
CA VAL A 169 11.45 -7.64 -5.43
C VAL A 169 10.54 -8.66 -4.77
N VAL A 170 9.43 -8.15 -4.25
CA VAL A 170 8.46 -8.86 -3.43
C VAL A 170 7.27 -9.27 -4.29
N ASN A 171 6.80 -10.51 -4.12
CA ASN A 171 5.54 -10.99 -4.66
C ASN A 171 4.84 -11.91 -3.65
N GLU A 172 3.55 -12.16 -3.84
CA GLU A 172 2.84 -13.20 -3.11
C GLU A 172 3.40 -14.58 -3.50
N ASN A 173 3.56 -15.48 -2.52
CA ASN A 173 3.98 -16.85 -2.77
C ASN A 173 2.78 -17.70 -3.23
N ASP A 174 2.20 -17.34 -4.37
CA ASP A 174 1.02 -18.00 -4.93
C ASP A 174 1.21 -19.52 -5.07
N ALA A 175 2.44 -19.98 -5.29
CA ALA A 175 2.75 -21.40 -5.47
C ALA A 175 2.34 -22.28 -4.27
N ILE A 176 2.24 -21.70 -3.08
CA ILE A 176 1.86 -22.40 -1.84
C ILE A 176 0.81 -21.64 -1.02
N ALA A 177 0.26 -20.54 -1.54
CA ALA A 177 -0.73 -19.73 -0.83
C ALA A 177 -2.04 -20.51 -0.65
N ASN A 178 -2.60 -20.51 0.56
CA ASN A 178 -3.93 -21.07 0.82
C ASN A 178 -5.01 -20.17 0.18
N ASN A 179 -6.03 -20.76 -0.46
CA ASN A 179 -7.02 -19.99 -1.21
C ASN A 179 -8.02 -19.24 -0.35
N GLU A 180 -8.27 -19.74 0.86
CA GLU A 180 -9.16 -19.11 1.85
C GLU A 180 -8.57 -17.81 2.39
N ILE A 181 -7.30 -17.54 2.13
CA ILE A 181 -6.60 -16.33 2.55
C ILE A 181 -5.74 -15.88 1.37
N ARG A 182 -6.33 -15.56 0.22
CA ARG A 182 -5.57 -14.92 -0.87
C ARG A 182 -5.55 -13.42 -0.64
N TYR A 183 -4.39 -12.80 -0.84
CA TYR A 183 -4.38 -11.34 -0.93
C TYR A 183 -5.19 -10.84 -2.11
N GLY A 184 -5.36 -11.66 -3.16
CA GLY A 184 -6.18 -11.37 -4.34
C GLY A 184 -5.70 -10.17 -5.18
N ASP A 185 -4.86 -9.33 -4.59
CA ASP A 185 -4.29 -8.13 -5.13
C ASP A 185 -2.99 -7.74 -4.40
N ASN A 186 -1.90 -7.63 -5.16
CA ASN A 186 -0.64 -7.12 -4.65
C ASN A 186 -0.69 -5.64 -4.24
N ASP A 187 -1.75 -4.89 -4.57
CA ASP A 187 -2.02 -3.57 -3.99
C ASP A 187 -2.13 -3.68 -2.46
N HIS A 188 -2.85 -4.70 -1.99
CA HIS A 188 -3.04 -4.95 -0.57
C HIS A 188 -1.74 -5.44 0.11
N LEU A 189 -1.02 -6.36 -0.53
CA LEU A 189 0.32 -6.80 -0.09
C LEU A 189 1.28 -5.60 0.03
N ALA A 190 1.30 -4.71 -0.96
CA ALA A 190 2.19 -3.54 -0.96
C ALA A 190 1.88 -2.58 0.18
N SER A 191 0.61 -2.44 0.54
CA SER A 191 0.20 -1.60 1.65
C SER A 191 0.64 -2.16 3.00
N LEU A 192 0.40 -3.45 3.27
CA LEU A 192 0.90 -4.09 4.49
C LEU A 192 2.43 -4.12 4.55
N LEU A 193 3.08 -4.37 3.43
CA LEU A 193 4.54 -4.33 3.33
C LEU A 193 5.08 -2.95 3.66
N SER A 194 4.44 -1.87 3.20
CA SER A 194 4.84 -0.50 3.49
C SER A 194 4.86 -0.21 4.99
N HIS A 195 3.87 -0.72 5.73
CA HIS A 195 3.89 -0.65 7.20
C HIS A 195 5.00 -1.53 7.80
N LEU A 196 5.14 -2.77 7.31
CA LEU A 196 6.12 -3.75 7.80
C LEU A 196 7.55 -3.21 7.77
N VAL A 197 7.90 -2.56 6.66
CA VAL A 197 9.24 -1.98 6.47
C VAL A 197 9.33 -0.53 6.97
N SER A 198 8.28 0.04 7.56
CA SER A 198 8.25 1.45 7.97
C SER A 198 8.61 2.39 6.81
N ALA A 199 7.96 2.19 5.66
CA ALA A 199 8.14 3.04 4.49
C ALA A 199 7.56 4.43 4.73
N ASP A 200 8.18 5.44 4.12
CA ASP A 200 7.65 6.81 4.09
C ASP A 200 6.56 6.95 3.00
N MET A 201 6.67 6.13 1.95
CA MET A 201 5.81 6.22 0.78
C MET A 201 5.49 4.87 0.13
N LEU A 202 4.26 4.76 -0.37
CA LEU A 202 3.78 3.71 -1.27
C LEU A 202 3.39 4.32 -2.62
N VAL A 203 4.03 3.91 -3.71
CA VAL A 203 3.70 4.34 -5.08
C VAL A 203 3.03 3.18 -5.81
N LEU A 204 1.74 3.32 -6.13
CA LEU A 204 0.94 2.36 -6.88
C LEU A 204 0.93 2.75 -8.37
N LEU A 205 1.76 2.09 -9.17
CA LEU A 205 1.81 2.30 -10.62
C LEU A 205 0.68 1.54 -11.31
N THR A 206 -0.07 2.24 -12.16
CA THR A 206 -1.27 1.72 -12.84
C THR A 206 -1.34 2.17 -14.30
N ASP A 207 -2.28 1.62 -15.05
CA ASP A 207 -2.63 2.00 -16.42
C ASP A 207 -3.39 3.35 -16.55
N THR A 208 -3.81 3.94 -15.45
CA THR A 208 -4.51 5.23 -15.38
C THR A 208 -3.62 6.33 -14.80
N ALA A 209 -3.91 7.60 -15.12
CA ALA A 209 -3.10 8.72 -14.64
C ALA A 209 -3.16 8.91 -13.11
N GLY A 210 -4.23 8.48 -12.46
CA GLY A 210 -4.51 8.64 -11.04
C GLY A 210 -5.97 8.30 -10.74
N LEU A 211 -6.47 8.74 -9.59
CA LEU A 211 -7.88 8.72 -9.26
C LEU A 211 -8.59 9.85 -9.99
N TYR A 212 -9.68 9.55 -10.70
CA TYR A 212 -10.48 10.55 -11.40
C TYR A 212 -11.74 10.95 -10.61
N THR A 213 -12.25 12.15 -10.86
CA THR A 213 -13.53 12.64 -10.32
C THR A 213 -14.75 11.84 -10.80
N ALA A 214 -14.64 11.18 -11.95
CA ALA A 214 -15.60 10.24 -12.52
C ALA A 214 -14.87 9.23 -13.43
N ASP A 215 -15.55 8.19 -13.95
CA ASP A 215 -14.91 7.27 -14.90
C ASP A 215 -14.57 8.01 -16.22
N PRO A 216 -13.28 8.18 -16.58
CA PRO A 216 -12.89 8.94 -17.76
C PRO A 216 -13.29 8.28 -19.08
N ARG A 217 -13.71 7.00 -19.06
CA ARG A 217 -14.20 6.30 -20.25
C ARG A 217 -15.63 6.69 -20.60
N THR A 218 -16.40 7.18 -19.62
CA THR A 218 -17.82 7.52 -19.78
C THR A 218 -18.09 9.00 -19.57
N ASN A 219 -17.23 9.71 -18.83
CA ASN A 219 -17.32 11.15 -18.61
C ASN A 219 -16.07 11.87 -19.13
N PRO A 220 -16.15 12.63 -20.24
CA PRO A 220 -15.02 13.37 -20.79
C PRO A 220 -14.55 14.54 -19.90
N ASP A 221 -15.39 15.02 -18.99
CA ASP A 221 -15.04 16.08 -18.03
C ASP A 221 -14.32 15.54 -16.78
N ALA A 222 -14.08 14.22 -16.71
CA ALA A 222 -13.37 13.61 -15.61
C ALA A 222 -11.92 14.10 -15.55
N THR A 223 -11.52 14.61 -14.38
CA THR A 223 -10.18 15.12 -14.12
C THR A 223 -9.51 14.32 -13.01
N VAL A 224 -8.18 14.29 -13.01
CA VAL A 224 -7.40 13.62 -11.96
C VAL A 224 -7.48 14.44 -10.68
N ILE A 225 -7.80 13.77 -9.57
CA ILE A 225 -7.77 14.34 -8.23
C ILE A 225 -6.29 14.40 -7.80
N PRO A 226 -5.71 15.58 -7.53
CA PRO A 226 -4.28 15.67 -7.24
C PRO A 226 -3.94 15.21 -5.82
N VAL A 227 -4.80 15.51 -4.84
CA VAL A 227 -4.59 15.21 -3.42
C VAL A 227 -5.90 14.76 -2.78
N VAL A 228 -5.83 13.74 -1.94
CA VAL A 228 -6.90 13.23 -1.10
C VAL A 228 -6.44 13.32 0.36
N ALA A 229 -7.20 14.02 1.19
CA ALA A 229 -6.90 14.16 2.61
C ALA A 229 -7.14 12.84 3.36
N ALA A 230 -6.50 12.68 4.51
CA ALA A 230 -6.61 11.47 5.32
C ALA A 230 -8.05 11.21 5.79
N ASP A 231 -8.80 12.27 6.11
CA ASP A 231 -10.18 12.24 6.57
C ASP A 231 -11.22 12.31 5.42
N ASP A 232 -10.76 12.27 4.17
CA ASP A 232 -11.63 12.38 3.01
C ASP A 232 -12.59 11.16 2.92
N PRO A 233 -13.90 11.38 2.72
CA PRO A 233 -14.87 10.30 2.52
C PRO A 233 -14.53 9.34 1.38
N LEU A 234 -13.73 9.75 0.39
CA LEU A 234 -13.23 8.88 -0.67
C LEU A 234 -12.42 7.69 -0.13
N LEU A 235 -11.76 7.85 1.02
CA LEU A 235 -11.06 6.76 1.71
C LEU A 235 -12.01 5.88 2.53
N ALA A 236 -13.26 6.30 2.78
CA ALA A 236 -14.24 5.52 3.53
C ALA A 236 -14.95 4.45 2.68
N VAL A 237 -14.79 4.47 1.35
CA VAL A 237 -15.41 3.50 0.44
C VAL A 237 -15.07 2.08 0.87
N SER A 238 -16.10 1.29 1.18
CA SER A 238 -15.96 -0.09 1.63
C SER A 238 -15.74 -1.01 0.43
N THR A 239 -14.68 -1.81 0.46
CA THR A 239 -14.42 -2.87 -0.53
C THR A 239 -15.13 -4.18 -0.22
N SER A 240 -15.89 -4.27 0.89
CA SER A 240 -16.67 -5.46 1.24
C SER A 240 -17.88 -5.71 0.34
N GLY A 241 -18.24 -4.76 -0.54
CA GLY A 241 -19.22 -4.97 -1.58
C GLY A 241 -18.59 -5.53 -2.84
N ALA A 242 -18.91 -6.79 -3.19
CA ALA A 242 -18.76 -7.28 -4.55
C ALA A 242 -19.50 -6.32 -5.51
N GLY A 243 -18.75 -5.48 -6.21
CA GLY A 243 -19.27 -4.57 -7.24
C GLY A 243 -20.15 -3.43 -6.70
N THR A 244 -19.56 -2.30 -6.34
CA THR A 244 -20.26 -1.02 -6.47
C THR A 244 -19.97 -0.43 -7.85
N GLU A 245 -21.00 0.15 -8.49
CA GLU A 245 -21.05 0.64 -9.88
C GLU A 245 -20.04 1.76 -10.25
N ARG A 246 -18.95 1.97 -9.50
CA ARG A 246 -18.02 3.09 -9.69
C ARG A 246 -16.53 2.76 -9.69
N GLY A 247 -16.15 1.55 -10.07
CA GLY A 247 -14.76 1.27 -10.41
C GLY A 247 -14.58 -0.06 -11.12
N SER A 248 -13.75 -0.11 -12.14
CA SER A 248 -13.10 -1.38 -12.49
C SER A 248 -12.42 -1.91 -11.21
N GLY A 249 -12.51 -3.21 -10.92
CA GLY A 249 -12.02 -3.78 -9.65
C GLY A 249 -10.59 -3.34 -9.26
N GLY A 250 -9.76 -3.00 -10.25
CA GLY A 250 -8.42 -2.47 -10.04
C GLY A 250 -8.32 -1.09 -9.38
N MET A 251 -9.29 -0.16 -9.53
CA MET A 251 -9.22 1.13 -8.82
C MET A 251 -9.73 1.02 -7.38
N ALA A 252 -10.77 0.21 -7.15
CA ALA A 252 -11.30 -0.03 -5.81
C ALA A 252 -10.22 -0.60 -4.88
N SER A 253 -9.44 -1.56 -5.38
CA SER A 253 -8.33 -2.13 -4.60
C SER A 253 -7.19 -1.14 -4.34
N LYS A 254 -6.86 -0.27 -5.31
CA LYS A 254 -5.86 0.79 -5.10
C LYS A 254 -6.32 1.81 -4.05
N LEU A 255 -7.59 2.16 -4.03
CA LEU A 255 -8.17 3.00 -2.97
C LEU A 255 -8.10 2.31 -1.61
N ALA A 256 -8.38 1.01 -1.53
CA ALA A 256 -8.20 0.25 -0.29
C ALA A 256 -6.74 0.22 0.17
N ALA A 257 -5.80 -0.03 -0.75
CA ALA A 257 -4.37 0.00 -0.44
C ALA A 257 -3.90 1.38 0.02
N ALA A 258 -4.37 2.45 -0.63
CA ALA A 258 -4.09 3.83 -0.23
C ALA A 258 -4.68 4.17 1.15
N ARG A 259 -5.89 3.68 1.44
CA ARG A 259 -6.52 3.79 2.76
C ARG A 259 -5.66 3.12 3.84
N ILE A 260 -5.26 1.87 3.62
CA ILE A 260 -4.41 1.12 4.56
C ILE A 260 -3.08 1.84 4.80
N ALA A 261 -2.45 2.32 3.73
CA ALA A 261 -1.18 3.06 3.81
C ALA A 261 -1.36 4.34 4.62
N SER A 262 -2.44 5.09 4.35
CA SER A 262 -2.77 6.31 5.10
C SER A 262 -2.95 6.03 6.60
N TRP A 263 -3.70 5.00 6.97
CA TRP A 263 -3.88 4.56 8.36
C TRP A 263 -2.61 3.99 9.02
N SER A 264 -1.60 3.67 8.21
CA SER A 264 -0.29 3.21 8.65
C SER A 264 0.72 4.35 8.82
N GLY A 265 0.31 5.60 8.59
CA GLY A 265 1.21 6.76 8.58
C GLY A 265 2.04 6.89 7.30
N VAL A 266 1.71 6.15 6.24
CA VAL A 266 2.46 6.10 4.98
C VAL A 266 1.74 6.96 3.94
N THR A 267 2.49 7.83 3.23
CA THR A 267 1.92 8.57 2.10
C THR A 267 1.74 7.63 0.91
N ALA A 268 0.55 7.58 0.32
CA ALA A 268 0.32 6.79 -0.89
C ALA A 268 0.21 7.69 -2.14
N VAL A 269 0.67 7.20 -3.28
CA VAL A 269 0.53 7.88 -4.58
C VAL A 269 0.06 6.87 -5.62
N ILE A 270 -1.07 7.14 -6.29
CA ILE A 270 -1.50 6.39 -7.48
C ILE A 270 -1.07 7.18 -8.71
N ALA A 271 -0.27 6.56 -9.59
CA ALA A 271 0.27 7.22 -10.78
C ALA A 271 0.34 6.29 -11.98
N ALA A 272 0.40 6.86 -13.19
CA ALA A 272 0.58 6.07 -14.40
C ALA A 272 1.93 5.37 -14.45
N ALA A 273 1.94 4.08 -14.77
CA ALA A 273 3.13 3.28 -15.02
C ALA A 273 3.89 3.76 -16.28
N SER A 274 3.18 4.39 -17.23
CA SER A 274 3.76 4.99 -18.44
C SER A 274 4.44 6.34 -18.19
N ALA A 275 4.28 6.94 -17.00
CA ALA A 275 4.97 8.19 -16.68
C ALA A 275 6.43 7.90 -16.30
N ASP A 276 7.34 8.51 -17.04
CA ASP A 276 8.78 8.24 -16.95
C ASP A 276 9.37 8.48 -15.56
N ASP A 277 8.93 9.52 -14.87
CA ASP A 277 9.54 9.94 -13.61
C ASP A 277 8.55 9.86 -12.45
N ALA A 278 7.57 8.95 -12.52
CA ALA A 278 6.50 8.85 -11.55
C ALA A 278 7.01 8.68 -10.12
N VAL A 279 7.94 7.75 -9.91
CA VAL A 279 8.49 7.44 -8.57
C VAL A 279 9.27 8.64 -8.03
N ILE A 280 10.18 9.23 -8.82
CA ILE A 280 11.02 10.33 -8.33
C ILE A 280 10.24 11.64 -8.17
N ASN A 281 9.21 11.87 -9.00
CA ASN A 281 8.31 13.01 -8.84
C ASN A 281 7.44 12.85 -7.58
N ALA A 282 6.98 11.63 -7.30
CA ALA A 282 6.24 11.32 -6.07
C ALA A 282 7.09 11.60 -4.82
N ILE A 283 8.33 11.10 -4.80
CA ILE A 283 9.33 11.35 -3.75
C ILE A 283 9.57 12.85 -3.54
N ASN A 284 9.76 13.61 -4.62
CA ASN A 284 10.07 15.03 -4.55
C ASN A 284 8.85 15.93 -4.27
N GLY A 285 7.66 15.36 -4.04
CA GLY A 285 6.46 16.15 -3.80
C GLY A 285 5.94 16.91 -5.02
N LYS A 286 6.39 16.56 -6.24
CA LYS A 286 5.88 17.13 -7.48
C LYS A 286 4.49 16.57 -7.79
N GLU A 287 3.73 17.30 -8.62
CA GLU A 287 2.43 16.83 -9.10
C GLU A 287 2.61 15.61 -10.01
N VAL A 288 2.14 14.46 -9.52
CA VAL A 288 2.06 13.21 -10.27
C VAL A 288 0.91 12.38 -9.72
N GLY A 289 -0.06 12.09 -10.60
CA GLY A 289 -1.26 11.32 -10.26
C GLY A 289 -2.02 11.86 -9.05
N THR A 290 -2.39 10.97 -8.14
CA THR A 290 -3.16 11.29 -6.92
C THR A 290 -2.37 10.94 -5.66
N ARG A 291 -2.16 11.93 -4.79
CA ARG A 291 -1.49 11.76 -3.49
C ARG A 291 -2.49 11.62 -2.36
N PHE A 292 -2.38 10.57 -1.57
CA PHE A 292 -3.18 10.33 -0.37
C PHE A 292 -2.34 10.64 0.86
N LEU A 293 -2.85 11.55 1.69
CA LEU A 293 -2.14 11.99 2.89
C LEU A 293 -2.29 10.96 4.03
N PRO A 294 -1.23 10.75 4.84
CA PRO A 294 -1.29 9.85 5.97
C PRO A 294 -2.13 10.41 7.12
N HIS A 295 -2.69 9.52 7.94
CA HIS A 295 -3.27 9.87 9.23
C HIS A 295 -2.16 10.10 10.27
N ASP A 296 -2.42 10.95 11.25
CA ASP A 296 -1.60 11.09 12.47
C ASP A 296 -1.76 9.90 13.44
N ARG A 297 -2.40 8.80 13.01
CA ARG A 297 -2.68 7.61 13.81
C ARG A 297 -1.75 6.48 13.37
N ASN A 298 -1.17 5.78 14.34
CA ASN A 298 -0.30 4.62 14.09
C ASN A 298 -0.98 3.34 14.60
N LEU A 299 -1.66 2.62 13.71
CA LEU A 299 -2.21 1.30 14.00
C LEU A 299 -1.09 0.25 13.93
N SER A 300 -1.15 -0.79 14.78
CA SER A 300 -0.22 -1.92 14.65
C SER A 300 -0.56 -2.76 13.42
N ALA A 301 0.45 -3.44 12.84
CA ALA A 301 0.28 -4.37 11.72
C ALA A 301 -0.90 -5.35 11.92
N ARG A 302 -1.03 -5.91 13.13
CA ARG A 302 -2.14 -6.81 13.49
C ARG A 302 -3.50 -6.10 13.41
N LYS A 303 -3.61 -4.86 13.89
CA LYS A 303 -4.86 -4.09 13.80
C LYS A 303 -5.18 -3.68 12.37
N LEU A 304 -4.18 -3.30 11.58
CA LEU A 304 -4.33 -3.02 10.15
C LEU A 304 -4.80 -4.26 9.40
N TRP A 305 -4.23 -5.42 9.73
CA TRP A 305 -4.64 -6.69 9.15
C TRP A 305 -6.11 -7.02 9.48
N ILE A 306 -6.50 -6.95 10.75
CA ILE A 306 -7.90 -7.19 11.15
C ILE A 306 -8.86 -6.19 10.47
N ALA A 307 -8.47 -4.92 10.40
CA ALA A 307 -9.33 -3.87 9.89
C ALA A 307 -9.55 -3.99 8.37
N PHE A 308 -8.51 -4.34 7.62
CA PHE A 308 -8.51 -4.14 6.17
C PHE A 308 -8.13 -5.36 5.34
N ALA A 309 -7.42 -6.32 5.93
CA ALA A 309 -6.82 -7.45 5.21
C ALA A 309 -7.56 -8.78 5.39
N ALA A 310 -8.06 -9.01 6.61
CA ALA A 310 -8.64 -10.27 6.99
C ALA A 310 -10.00 -10.46 6.32
N GLU A 311 -10.23 -11.64 5.77
CA GLU A 311 -11.55 -12.04 5.31
C GLU A 311 -12.49 -12.15 6.51
N VAL A 312 -13.72 -11.68 6.32
CA VAL A 312 -14.74 -11.69 7.37
C VAL A 312 -15.47 -13.02 7.32
N GLU A 313 -15.35 -13.80 8.38
CA GLU A 313 -15.92 -15.15 8.48
C GLU A 313 -17.28 -15.17 9.20
N GLY A 314 -17.67 -14.07 9.82
CA GLY A 314 -18.95 -13.94 10.50
C GLY A 314 -19.23 -12.54 11.04
N THR A 315 -20.39 -12.39 11.66
CA THR A 315 -20.86 -11.11 12.19
C THR A 315 -21.40 -11.28 13.61
N VAL A 316 -21.09 -10.34 14.49
CA VAL A 316 -21.68 -10.23 15.83
C VAL A 316 -22.45 -8.93 15.95
N VAL A 317 -23.69 -9.02 16.44
CA VAL A 317 -24.57 -7.88 16.67
C VAL A 317 -24.44 -7.47 18.13
N LEU A 318 -24.27 -6.17 18.37
CA LEU A 318 -24.11 -5.62 19.72
C LEU A 318 -25.36 -4.91 20.21
N ASP A 319 -25.53 -4.88 21.54
CA ASP A 319 -26.40 -3.91 22.18
C ASP A 319 -25.78 -2.49 22.18
N ASP A 320 -26.60 -1.50 22.50
CA ASP A 320 -26.17 -0.09 22.54
C ASP A 320 -25.04 0.17 23.55
N GLY A 321 -25.06 -0.52 24.70
CA GLY A 321 -24.06 -0.33 25.75
C GLY A 321 -22.67 -0.83 25.34
N ALA A 322 -22.63 -1.96 24.65
CA ALA A 322 -21.43 -2.56 24.09
C ALA A 322 -20.93 -1.78 22.86
N ARG A 323 -21.83 -1.32 21.98
CA ARG A 323 -21.48 -0.39 20.90
C ARG A 323 -20.78 0.84 21.47
N ASP A 324 -21.39 1.52 22.43
CA ASP A 324 -20.86 2.76 22.99
C ASP A 324 -19.52 2.52 23.71
N ALA A 325 -19.36 1.36 24.36
CA ALA A 325 -18.09 0.93 24.96
C ALA A 325 -16.96 0.84 23.93
N ILE A 326 -17.21 0.18 22.81
CA ILE A 326 -16.21 -0.02 21.76
C ILE A 326 -15.88 1.30 21.08
N VAL A 327 -16.91 2.02 20.61
CA VAL A 327 -16.73 3.24 19.80
C VAL A 327 -16.13 4.38 20.62
N SER A 328 -16.61 4.59 21.85
CA SER A 328 -16.20 5.75 22.64
C SER A 328 -14.98 5.49 23.52
N ARG A 329 -14.79 4.25 24.00
CA ARG A 329 -13.73 3.92 24.98
C ARG A 329 -12.64 3.02 24.41
N GLY A 330 -12.82 2.42 23.23
CA GLY A 330 -11.83 1.53 22.63
C GLY A 330 -11.55 0.27 23.45
N THR A 331 -12.53 -0.22 24.21
CA THR A 331 -12.39 -1.41 25.07
C THR A 331 -12.68 -2.71 24.32
N SER A 332 -12.20 -3.83 24.84
CA SER A 332 -12.53 -5.17 24.34
C SER A 332 -14.04 -5.45 24.45
N LEU A 333 -14.57 -6.20 23.49
CA LEU A 333 -15.93 -6.73 23.53
C LEU A 333 -16.02 -7.88 24.54
N LEU A 334 -17.04 -7.84 25.41
CA LEU A 334 -17.40 -8.93 26.31
C LEU A 334 -18.63 -9.66 25.77
N PRO A 335 -18.78 -10.99 26.00
CA PRO A 335 -19.93 -11.75 25.51
C PRO A 335 -21.28 -11.20 25.97
N ALA A 336 -21.34 -10.57 27.15
CA ALA A 336 -22.57 -9.98 27.70
C ALA A 336 -23.19 -8.90 26.81
N GLY A 337 -22.41 -8.28 25.92
CA GLY A 337 -22.86 -7.23 25.01
C GLY A 337 -23.28 -7.72 23.62
N VAL A 338 -23.20 -9.03 23.35
CA VAL A 338 -23.53 -9.65 22.07
C VAL A 338 -25.00 -10.09 22.09
N THR A 339 -25.80 -9.59 21.14
CA THR A 339 -27.23 -9.89 21.03
C THR A 339 -27.55 -10.94 19.98
N ALA A 340 -26.71 -11.06 18.94
CA ALA A 340 -26.81 -12.11 17.95
C ALA A 340 -25.44 -12.45 17.34
N VAL A 341 -25.32 -13.66 16.83
CA VAL A 341 -24.15 -14.16 16.09
C VAL A 341 -24.65 -14.72 14.76
N HIS A 342 -23.99 -14.34 13.67
CA HIS A 342 -24.29 -14.79 12.32
C HIS A 342 -23.04 -15.39 11.68
N GLY A 343 -23.21 -16.54 11.01
CA GLY A 343 -22.13 -17.33 10.44
C GLY A 343 -21.67 -18.46 11.35
N THR A 344 -20.79 -19.31 10.82
CA THR A 344 -20.13 -20.40 11.56
C THR A 344 -18.64 -20.15 11.50
N PHE A 345 -18.00 -19.99 12.66
CA PHE A 345 -16.59 -19.62 12.72
C PHE A 345 -15.93 -20.18 13.98
N ASP A 346 -14.62 -20.35 13.88
CA ASP A 346 -13.77 -20.86 14.96
C ASP A 346 -13.04 -19.75 15.72
N VAL A 347 -12.35 -20.13 16.80
CA VAL A 347 -11.46 -19.23 17.55
C VAL A 347 -10.39 -18.68 16.61
N GLY A 348 -10.19 -17.35 16.63
CA GLY A 348 -9.24 -16.65 15.78
C GLY A 348 -9.85 -16.08 14.49
N ALA A 349 -11.07 -16.47 14.14
CA ALA A 349 -11.77 -15.96 12.96
C ALA A 349 -11.98 -14.45 13.02
N THR A 350 -11.86 -13.75 11.89
CA THR A 350 -12.14 -12.31 11.85
C THR A 350 -13.62 -12.04 11.63
N LEU A 351 -14.21 -11.23 12.51
CA LEU A 351 -15.64 -10.93 12.54
C LEU A 351 -15.89 -9.45 12.31
N GLU A 352 -16.99 -9.16 11.62
CA GLU A 352 -17.61 -7.84 11.65
C GLU A 352 -18.43 -7.67 12.92
N VAL A 353 -18.28 -6.51 13.54
CA VAL A 353 -19.05 -6.10 14.70
C VAL A 353 -20.03 -5.05 14.21
N VAL A 354 -21.33 -5.33 14.34
CA VAL A 354 -22.41 -4.45 13.89
C VAL A 354 -23.24 -3.96 15.07
N ASP A 355 -23.81 -2.77 14.93
CA ASP A 355 -24.84 -2.30 15.85
C ASP A 355 -26.21 -2.93 15.55
N SER A 356 -27.22 -2.60 16.35
CA SER A 356 -28.60 -3.07 16.17
C SER A 356 -29.26 -2.62 14.87
N ALA A 357 -28.71 -1.61 14.19
CA ALA A 357 -29.18 -1.15 12.89
C ALA A 357 -28.46 -1.84 11.71
N GLY A 358 -27.52 -2.75 12.01
CA GLY A 358 -26.72 -3.46 11.01
C GLY A 358 -25.55 -2.65 10.46
N VAL A 359 -25.19 -1.53 11.10
CA VAL A 359 -24.04 -0.72 10.69
C VAL A 359 -22.76 -1.35 11.25
N VAL A 360 -21.78 -1.61 10.38
CA VAL A 360 -20.45 -2.09 10.80
C VAL A 360 -19.74 -0.99 11.58
N ILE A 361 -19.45 -1.27 12.84
CA ILE A 361 -18.79 -0.34 13.77
C ILE A 361 -17.34 -0.73 14.06
N ALA A 362 -16.99 -2.01 13.93
CA ALA A 362 -15.63 -2.50 14.14
C ALA A 362 -15.40 -3.84 13.43
N ARG A 363 -14.12 -4.25 13.37
CA ARG A 363 -13.70 -5.62 13.07
C ARG A 363 -12.79 -6.13 14.17
N GLY A 364 -12.88 -7.41 14.48
CA GLY A 364 -12.11 -8.05 15.56
C GLY A 364 -11.90 -9.53 15.29
N MET A 365 -10.87 -10.14 15.87
CA MET A 365 -10.76 -11.60 15.89
C MET A 365 -11.52 -12.17 17.07
N SER A 366 -12.22 -13.27 16.82
CA SER A 366 -12.97 -13.98 17.86
C SER A 366 -12.05 -14.70 18.83
N ALA A 367 -12.36 -14.61 20.12
CA ALA A 367 -11.75 -15.46 21.15
C ALA A 367 -12.56 -16.75 21.40
N MET A 368 -13.71 -16.91 20.73
CA MET A 368 -14.67 -18.00 20.92
C MET A 368 -15.18 -18.50 19.56
N SER A 369 -15.57 -19.77 19.48
CA SER A 369 -16.35 -20.29 18.35
C SER A 369 -17.76 -19.69 18.33
N SER A 370 -18.45 -19.79 17.19
CA SER A 370 -19.85 -19.36 17.06
C SER A 370 -20.85 -20.22 17.86
N SER A 371 -20.45 -21.44 18.25
CA SER A 371 -21.21 -22.41 19.05
C SER A 371 -20.99 -22.28 20.55
#